data_AF-A0A971ZRG2-F1
#
_entry.id   AF-A0A971ZRG2-F1
#
_cell.length_a   1.000
_cell.length_b   1.000
_cell.length_c   1.000
_cell.angle_alpha   90.00
_cell.angle_beta   90.00
_cell.angle_gamma   90.00
#
_symmetry.space_group_name_H-M   'P 1'
#
loop_
_entity.id
_entity.type
_entity.pdbx_description
1 polymer ?
#
loop_
_entity_poly.entity_id
_entity_poly.type
_entity_poly.pdbx_seq_one_letter_code
_entity_poly.pdbx_strand_id
1 'polypeptide(L)' 'MANRSEDLAAIRPDEQYPVELFERMAGLGRAALREARRKGLRVVYVHGRAFVRGSDWMDYCDRQGKGTKDE' A
#
# COMPACT_ATOMS: atom_id res chain seq x y z
N MET A 1 -21.81 8.17 5.62
CA MET A 1 -21.25 6.82 5.85
C MET A 1 -20.55 6.43 4.57
N ALA A 2 -19.21 6.34 4.56
CA ALA A 2 -18.46 5.99 3.35
C ALA A 2 -18.72 4.50 3.02
N ASN A 3 -19.05 4.23 1.76
CA ASN A 3 -19.39 2.92 1.26
C ASN A 3 -18.16 2.00 1.38
N ARG A 4 -18.22 1.03 2.30
CA ARG A 4 -17.08 0.17 2.69
C ARG A 4 -16.60 -0.76 1.56
N SER A 5 -17.32 -0.83 0.44
CA SER A 5 -17.01 -1.72 -0.69
C SER A 5 -15.91 -1.21 -1.63
N GLU A 6 -15.73 0.11 -1.75
CA GLU A 6 -14.66 0.68 -2.60
C GLU A 6 -13.28 0.60 -1.93
N ASP A 7 -13.23 0.58 -0.59
CA ASP A 7 -12.01 0.40 0.21
C ASP A 7 -11.46 -1.04 0.16
N LEU A 8 -12.19 -1.98 -0.47
CA LEU A 8 -11.81 -3.39 -0.60
C LEU A 8 -11.37 -3.78 -2.02
N ALA A 9 -11.23 -2.80 -2.93
CA ALA A 9 -10.74 -3.08 -4.26
C ALA A 9 -9.29 -3.62 -4.20
N ALA A 10 -9.01 -4.67 -4.98
CA ALA A 10 -7.69 -5.29 -5.02
C ALA A 10 -6.65 -4.30 -5.55
N ILE A 11 -5.49 -4.26 -4.91
CA ILE A 11 -4.32 -3.53 -5.40
C ILE A 11 -3.75 -4.32 -6.59
N ARG A 12 -3.76 -3.71 -7.78
CA ARG A 12 -3.31 -4.32 -9.03
C ARG A 12 -1.85 -3.95 -9.33
N PRO A 13 -1.02 -4.88 -9.81
CA PRO A 13 0.42 -4.66 -9.95
C PRO A 13 0.78 -3.61 -11.01
N ASP A 14 -0.06 -3.49 -12.03
CA ASP A 14 0.08 -2.61 -13.20
C ASP A 14 -0.48 -1.20 -13.00
N GLU A 15 -1.06 -0.92 -11.83
CA GLU A 15 -1.65 0.38 -11.51
C GLU A 15 -0.78 1.18 -10.54
N GLN A 16 -1.01 2.50 -10.54
CA GLN A 16 -0.38 3.45 -9.63
C GLN A 16 -1.44 4.20 -8.82
N TYR A 17 -1.22 4.26 -7.52
CA TYR A 17 -2.17 4.79 -6.56
C TYR A 17 -1.59 6.03 -5.88
N PRO A 18 -2.35 7.15 -5.78
CA PRO A 18 -2.05 8.19 -4.81
C PRO A 18 -1.94 7.58 -3.42
N VAL A 19 -0.99 8.07 -2.62
CA VAL A 19 -0.73 7.53 -1.28
C VAL A 19 -1.98 7.51 -0.40
N GLU A 20 -2.85 8.51 -0.51
CA GLU A 20 -4.10 8.59 0.26
C GLU A 20 -5.11 7.50 -0.11
N LEU A 21 -5.18 7.15 -1.40
CA LEU A 21 -6.02 6.06 -1.89
C LEU A 21 -5.41 4.70 -1.50
N PHE A 22 -4.10 4.55 -1.68
CA PHE A 22 -3.38 3.35 -1.29
C PHE A 22 -3.52 3.06 0.21
N GLU A 23 -3.42 4.08 1.07
CA GLU A 23 -3.60 3.94 2.52
C GLU A 23 -4.95 3.28 2.85
N ARG A 24 -6.02 3.72 2.18
CA ARG A 24 -7.37 3.17 2.34
C ARG A 24 -7.47 1.75 1.79
N MET A 25 -7.04 1.52 0.55
CA MET A 25 -7.14 0.22 -0.12
C MET A 25 -6.30 -0.88 0.56
N ALA A 26 -5.12 -0.53 1.06
CA ALA A 26 -4.25 -1.46 1.78
C ALA A 26 -4.75 -1.74 3.21
N GLY A 27 -5.77 -1.01 3.69
CA GLY A 27 -6.24 -1.10 5.08
C GLY A 27 -5.18 -0.69 6.11
N LEU A 28 -4.17 0.09 5.71
CA LEU A 28 -3.09 0.50 6.58
C LEU A 28 -3.39 1.86 7.20
N GLY A 29 -3.26 1.99 8.51
CA GLY A 29 -3.24 3.32 9.12
C GLY A 29 -1.96 4.09 8.76
N ARG A 30 -2.03 5.42 8.74
CA ARG A 30 -0.89 6.34 8.51
C ARG A 30 0.41 5.96 9.23
N ALA A 31 0.34 5.49 10.48
CA ALA A 31 1.53 5.07 11.23
C ALA A 31 2.17 3.80 10.62
N ALA A 32 1.36 2.81 10.26
CA ALA A 32 1.82 1.59 9.60
C ALA A 32 2.40 1.89 8.21
N LEU A 33 1.76 2.76 7.43
CA LEU A 33 2.28 3.16 6.12
C LEU A 33 3.63 3.89 6.24
N ARG A 34 3.78 4.78 7.22
CA ARG A 34 5.05 5.46 7.50
C ARG A 34 6.15 4.45 7.84
N GLU A 35 5.83 3.43 8.61
CA GLU A 35 6.77 2.38 8.98
C GLU A 35 7.12 1.50 7.78
N ALA A 36 6.15 1.13 6.94
CA ALA A 36 6.41 0.40 5.70
C ALA A 36 7.37 1.17 4.78
N ARG A 37 7.18 2.49 4.66
CA ARG A 37 8.09 3.38 3.91
C ARG A 37 9.50 3.38 4.48
N ARG A 38 9.64 3.45 5.81
CA ARG A 38 10.95 3.33 6.49
C ARG A 38 11.60 1.97 6.25
N LYS A 39 10.80 0.92 6.12
CA LYS A 39 11.23 -0.46 5.82
C LYS A 39 11.40 -0.75 4.32
N GLY A 40 11.37 0.27 3.47
CA GLY A 40 11.71 0.15 2.06
C GLY A 40 10.53 -0.10 1.12
N LEU A 41 9.29 0.20 1.53
CA LEU A 41 8.21 0.39 0.56
C LEU A 41 8.54 1.57 -0.35
N ARG A 42 8.62 1.34 -1.67
CA ARG A 42 8.96 2.38 -2.63
C ARG A 42 7.77 3.33 -2.81
N VAL A 43 8.07 4.63 -2.88
CA VAL A 43 7.11 5.70 -3.11
C VAL A 43 7.70 6.64 -4.16
N VAL A 44 6.90 6.98 -5.17
CA VAL A 44 7.29 7.90 -6.24
C VAL A 44 6.69 9.27 -5.94
N TYR A 45 7.51 10.33 -6.06
CA TYR A 45 7.08 11.71 -5.87
C TYR A 45 7.01 12.43 -7.20
N VAL A 46 5.84 13.00 -7.52
CA VAL A 46 5.60 13.76 -8.74
C VAL A 46 4.82 15.03 -8.39
N HIS A 47 5.40 16.20 -8.68
CA HIS A 47 4.80 17.52 -8.42
C HIS A 47 4.20 17.67 -7.00
N GLY A 48 4.95 17.24 -5.98
CA GLY A 48 4.53 17.34 -4.57
C GLY A 48 3.49 16.30 -4.13
N ARG A 49 3.07 15.39 -5.02
CA ARG A 49 2.20 14.25 -4.68
C ARG A 49 3.01 12.97 -4.58
N ALA A 50 2.57 12.07 -3.72
CA ALA A 50 3.20 10.79 -3.48
C ALA A 50 2.33 9.66 -4.02
N PHE A 51 2.98 8.67 -4.62
CA PHE A 51 2.32 7.53 -5.26
C PHE A 51 3.00 6.22 -4.93
N VAL A 52 2.24 5.14 -4.90
CA VAL A 52 2.71 3.76 -4.77
C VAL A 52 2.27 2.99 -6.00
N ARG A 53 3.19 2.24 -6.63
CA ARG A 53 2.82 1.26 -7.66
C ARG A 53 2.40 -0.04 -7.00
N GLY A 54 1.37 -0.70 -7.53
CA GLY A 54 0.94 -1.97 -6.96
C GLY A 54 2.05 -3.03 -6.98
N SER A 55 2.88 -3.06 -8.03
CA SER A 55 4.05 -3.95 -8.09
C SER A 55 5.03 -3.73 -6.94
N ASP A 56 5.31 -2.47 -6.58
CA ASP A 56 6.22 -2.13 -5.48
C ASP A 56 5.65 -2.55 -4.12
N TRP A 57 4.32 -2.56 -3.99
CA TRP A 57 3.64 -3.09 -2.80
C TRP A 57 3.76 -4.61 -2.71
N MET A 58 3.53 -5.33 -3.81
CA MET A 58 3.71 -6.79 -3.86
C MET A 58 5.16 -7.19 -3.54
N ASP A 59 6.13 -6.54 -4.20
CA ASP A 59 7.56 -6.71 -3.90
C ASP A 59 7.88 -6.46 -2.41
N TYR A 60 7.23 -5.46 -1.80
CA TYR A 60 7.41 -5.17 -0.38
C TYR A 60 6.82 -6.27 0.49
N CYS A 61 5.61 -6.74 0.18
CA CYS A 61 4.95 -7.84 0.89
C CYS A 61 5.78 -9.12 0.82
N ASP A 62 6.33 -9.48 -0.34
CA ASP A 62 7.14 -10.70 -0.49
C ASP A 62 8.43 -10.64 0.34
N ARG A 63 9.05 -9.44 0.46
CA ARG A 63 10.28 -9.26 1.24
C ARG A 63 10.04 -9.18 2.75
N GLN A 64 8.93 -8.58 3.18
CA GLN A 64 8.67 -8.28 4.60
C GLN A 64 7.68 -9.24 5.24
N GLY A 65 6.89 -9.94 4.44
CA GLY A 65 5.98 -10.98 4.87
C GLY A 65 6.77 -12.08 5.57
N LYS A 66 6.63 -12.14 6.89
CA LYS A 66 6.97 -13.34 7.64
C LYS A 66 5.79 -14.28 7.39
N GLY A 67 6.07 -15.51 6.93
CA GLY A 67 5.09 -16.47 6.43
C GLY A 67 3.80 -16.60 7.25
N THR A 68 2.80 -17.26 6.66
CA THR A 68 1.46 -17.39 7.26
C THR A 68 1.57 -17.83 8.71
N LYS A 69 0.86 -17.13 9.60
CA LYS A 69 0.64 -17.62 10.95
C LYS A 69 -0.35 -18.78 10.78
N ASP A 70 0.17 -19.97 10.50
CA ASP A 70 -0.63 -21.19 10.54
C ASP A 70 -1.19 -21.27 11.97
N GLU A 71 -2.51 -21.41 12.08
CA GLU A 71 -3.25 -21.49 13.35
C GLU A 71 -2.76 -22.63 14.25
#